data_AF-Q56ZC7-F1
#
_entry.id   AF-Q56ZC7-F1
#
_cell.length_a   1.000
_cell.length_b   1.000
_cell.length_c   1.000
_cell.angle_alpha   90.00
_cell.angle_beta   90.00
_cell.angle_gamma   90.00
#
_symmetry.space_group_name_H-M   'P 1'
#
loop_
_entity.id
_entity.type
_entity.pdbx_description
1 polymer ?
#
loop_
_entity_poly.entity_id
_entity_poly.type
_entity_poly.pdbx_seq_one_letter_code
_entity_poly.pdbx_strand_id
1 'polypeptide(L)'
;KFDRDPHVTIAVAKLFWQDKKVEKARAWFERAVTVGPDIGDFWALFYKFELQHGSDEDRKEVVAKCVACEPKHGEKWQAISKAVENAHQPIEVILKRVVNALSKEENSA
;
A
#
# COMPACT_ATOMS: atom_id res chain seq x y z
N LYS A 1 -17.45 16.94 -10.62
CA LYS A 1 -16.18 17.13 -9.88
C LYS A 1 -15.46 15.79 -9.87
N PHE A 2 -14.69 15.51 -10.92
CA PHE A 2 -13.88 14.31 -11.08
C PHE A 2 -12.49 14.65 -10.56
N ASP A 3 -12.35 14.74 -9.25
CA ASP A 3 -11.11 15.19 -8.63
C ASP A 3 -10.78 14.20 -7.51
N ARG A 4 -9.76 13.38 -7.76
CA ARG A 4 -9.09 12.47 -6.83
C ARG A 4 -9.69 11.06 -6.75
N ASP A 5 -9.78 10.37 -7.89
CA ASP A 5 -9.87 8.92 -7.84
C ASP A 5 -8.60 8.34 -7.18
N PRO A 6 -8.73 7.65 -6.03
CA PRO A 6 -7.59 7.06 -5.32
C PRO A 6 -6.82 6.08 -6.23
N HIS A 7 -7.56 5.35 -7.08
CA HIS A 7 -7.03 4.39 -8.04
C HIS A 7 -6.16 5.04 -9.13
N VAL A 8 -6.52 6.24 -9.59
CA VAL A 8 -5.69 6.96 -10.58
C VAL A 8 -4.39 7.41 -9.92
N THR A 9 -4.47 7.90 -8.68
CA THR A 9 -3.30 8.37 -7.93
C THR A 9 -2.29 7.25 -7.70
N ILE A 10 -2.76 6.05 -7.31
CA ILE A 10 -1.88 4.88 -7.12
C ILE A 10 -1.32 4.35 -8.45
N ALA A 11 -2.09 4.40 -9.54
CA ALA A 11 -1.63 3.99 -10.86
C ALA A 11 -0.49 4.89 -11.36
N VAL A 12 -0.62 6.21 -11.16
CA VAL A 12 0.45 7.18 -11.46
C VAL A 12 1.68 6.92 -10.59
N ALA A 13 1.50 6.61 -9.30
CA ALA A 13 2.62 6.23 -8.43
C ALA A 13 3.38 4.99 -8.95
N LYS A 14 2.65 3.94 -9.37
CA LYS A 14 3.24 2.75 -10.00
C LYS A 14 3.99 3.07 -11.29
N LEU A 15 3.44 3.94 -12.13
CA LEU A 15 4.06 4.35 -13.38
C LEU A 15 5.41 5.06 -13.11
N PHE A 16 5.44 5.99 -12.14
CA PHE A 16 6.69 6.64 -11.73
C PHE A 16 7.70 5.66 -11.13
N TRP A 17 7.21 4.65 -10.42
CA TRP A 17 8.08 3.61 -9.87
C TRP A 17 8.74 2.77 -10.99
N GLN A 18 8.00 2.39 -12.03
CA GLN A 18 8.55 1.73 -13.22
C GLN A 18 9.54 2.62 -14.00
N ASP A 19 9.28 3.93 -14.06
CA ASP A 19 10.15 4.93 -14.69
C ASP A 19 11.43 5.24 -13.86
N LYS A 20 11.67 4.51 -12.77
CA LYS A 20 12.75 4.72 -11.79
C LYS A 20 12.78 6.12 -11.15
N LYS A 21 11.66 6.86 -11.18
CA LYS A 21 11.53 8.19 -10.55
C LYS A 21 11.07 8.05 -9.10
N VAL A 22 11.98 7.58 -8.24
CA VAL A 22 11.73 7.28 -6.83
C VAL A 22 11.15 8.47 -6.06
N GLU A 23 11.77 9.66 -6.14
CA GLU A 23 11.29 10.84 -5.40
C GLU A 23 9.85 11.23 -5.75
N LYS A 24 9.52 11.20 -7.05
CA LYS A 24 8.15 11.49 -7.50
C LYS A 24 7.20 10.38 -7.09
N ALA A 25 7.59 9.11 -7.29
CA ALA A 25 6.77 7.96 -6.92
C ALA A 25 6.37 8.02 -5.45
N ARG A 26 7.32 8.33 -4.54
CA ARG A 26 7.06 8.51 -3.11
C ARG A 26 5.99 9.57 -2.84
N ALA A 27 6.15 10.77 -3.39
CA ALA A 27 5.16 11.84 -3.23
C ALA A 27 3.76 11.45 -3.74
N TRP A 28 3.69 10.68 -4.83
CA TRP A 28 2.43 10.15 -5.35
C TRP A 28 1.84 9.03 -4.47
N PHE A 29 2.67 8.17 -3.87
CA PHE A 29 2.22 7.17 -2.90
C PHE A 29 1.68 7.82 -1.63
N GLU A 30 2.38 8.80 -1.07
CA GLU A 30 1.91 9.57 0.09
C GLU A 30 0.57 10.27 -0.21
N ARG A 31 0.43 10.83 -1.41
CA ARG A 31 -0.84 11.42 -1.85
C ARG A 31 -1.93 10.36 -2.00
N ALA A 32 -1.61 9.17 -2.52
CA ALA A 32 -2.59 8.09 -2.67
C ALA A 32 -3.14 7.64 -1.31
N VAL A 33 -2.26 7.43 -0.31
CA VAL A 33 -2.69 7.05 1.05
C VAL A 33 -3.39 8.20 1.79
N THR A 34 -3.12 9.45 1.43
CA THR A 34 -3.86 10.61 1.97
C THR A 34 -5.26 10.73 1.37
N VAL A 35 -5.43 10.39 0.09
CA VAL A 35 -6.72 10.43 -0.61
C VAL A 35 -7.59 9.23 -0.25
N GLY A 36 -6.98 8.05 -0.08
CA GLY A 36 -7.66 6.81 0.28
C GLY A 36 -6.99 6.12 1.47
N PRO A 37 -7.01 6.72 2.68
CA PRO A 37 -6.40 6.12 3.86
C PRO A 37 -7.07 4.80 4.25
N ASP A 38 -8.35 4.64 3.91
CA ASP A 38 -9.11 3.41 4.11
C ASP A 38 -8.68 2.24 3.20
N ILE A 39 -7.90 2.50 2.14
CA ILE A 39 -7.51 1.48 1.15
C ILE A 39 -6.19 0.83 1.54
N GLY A 40 -6.26 -0.36 2.12
CA GLY A 40 -5.11 -1.12 2.58
C GLY A 40 -4.15 -1.56 1.46
N ASP A 41 -4.66 -1.74 0.24
CA ASP A 41 -3.83 -2.08 -0.92
C ASP A 41 -2.82 -0.98 -1.26
N PHE A 42 -3.16 0.28 -0.98
CA PHE A 42 -2.27 1.41 -1.26
C PHE A 42 -1.12 1.45 -0.27
N TRP A 43 -1.42 1.23 1.01
CA TRP A 43 -0.41 1.06 2.05
C TRP A 43 0.53 -0.10 1.73
N ALA A 44 -0.01 -1.22 1.22
CA ALA A 44 0.80 -2.37 0.84
C ALA A 44 1.75 -2.05 -0.32
N LEU A 45 1.28 -1.34 -1.34
CA LEU A 45 2.14 -0.87 -2.44
C LEU A 45 3.20 0.11 -1.96
N PHE A 46 2.83 1.05 -1.09
CA PHE A 46 3.76 2.02 -0.54
C PHE A 46 4.83 1.35 0.31
N TYR A 47 4.45 0.38 1.14
CA TYR A 47 5.39 -0.43 1.92
C TYR A 47 6.33 -1.26 1.03
N LYS A 48 5.82 -1.84 -0.07
CA LYS A 48 6.64 -2.55 -1.07
C LYS A 48 7.66 -1.62 -1.74
N PHE A 49 7.28 -0.37 -1.98
CA PHE A 49 8.15 0.66 -2.53
C PHE A 49 9.24 1.08 -1.52
N GLU A 50 8.88 1.37 -0.28
CA GLU A 50 9.84 1.71 0.79
C GLU A 50 10.77 0.54 1.15
N LEU A 51 10.37 -0.72 0.92
CA LEU A 51 11.25 -1.88 1.03
C LEU A 51 12.38 -1.88 -0.01
N GLN A 52 12.14 -1.35 -1.21
CA GLN A 52 13.11 -1.36 -2.32
C GLN A 52 13.94 -0.08 -2.41
N HIS A 53 13.35 1.06 -2.06
CA HIS A 53 13.98 2.36 -2.25
C HIS A 53 14.11 3.18 -0.96
N GLY A 54 13.42 2.78 0.11
CA GLY A 54 13.36 3.51 1.37
C GLY A 54 14.26 2.95 2.47
N SER A 55 14.43 3.77 3.51
CA SER A 55 15.14 3.42 4.74
C SER A 55 14.25 2.64 5.71
N ASP A 56 14.85 2.00 6.71
CA ASP A 56 14.09 1.30 7.76
C ASP A 56 13.13 2.23 8.53
N GLU A 57 13.53 3.50 8.70
CA GLU A 57 12.71 4.55 9.32
C GLU A 57 11.46 4.88 8.51
N ASP A 58 11.60 5.10 7.20
CA ASP A 58 10.46 5.37 6.32
C ASP A 58 9.46 4.20 6.36
N ARG A 59 9.95 2.95 6.31
CA ARG A 59 9.10 1.76 6.39
C ARG A 59 8.32 1.71 7.70
N LYS A 60 8.97 2.01 8.83
CA LYS A 60 8.31 2.08 10.14
C LYS A 60 7.26 3.18 10.18
N GLU A 61 7.53 4.33 9.58
CA GLU A 61 6.56 5.41 9.49
C GLU A 61 5.34 5.01 8.66
N VAL A 62 5.53 4.38 7.50
CA VAL A 62 4.43 3.88 6.67
C VAL A 62 3.58 2.86 7.43
N VAL A 63 4.22 1.95 8.16
CA VAL A 63 3.51 0.96 8.98
C VAL A 63 2.74 1.65 10.11
N ALA A 64 3.35 2.59 10.83
CA ALA A 64 2.70 3.32 11.91
C ALA A 64 1.48 4.13 11.40
N LYS A 65 1.63 4.80 10.26
CA LYS A 65 0.52 5.52 9.59
C LYS A 65 -0.58 4.56 9.15
N CYS A 66 -0.23 3.41 8.57
CA CYS A 66 -1.19 2.37 8.18
C CYS A 66 -1.98 1.84 9.40
N VAL A 67 -1.30 1.57 10.52
CA VAL A 67 -1.94 1.15 11.78
C VAL A 67 -2.87 2.24 12.31
N ALA A 68 -2.45 3.51 12.27
CA ALA A 68 -3.27 4.62 12.72
C ALA A 68 -4.51 4.88 11.83
N CYS A 69 -4.42 4.60 10.53
CA CYS A 69 -5.53 4.78 9.59
C CYS A 69 -6.53 3.62 9.58
N GLU A 70 -6.17 2.46 10.15
CA GLU A 70 -7.02 1.26 10.20
C GLU A 70 -7.77 0.95 8.88
N PRO A 71 -7.05 0.71 7.76
CA PRO A 71 -7.69 0.51 6.46
C PRO A 71 -8.65 -0.68 6.45
N LYS A 72 -9.79 -0.53 5.77
CA LYS A 72 -10.87 -1.54 5.68
C LYS A 72 -11.24 -1.89 4.23
N HIS A 73 -10.74 -1.12 3.28
CA HIS A 73 -11.01 -1.23 1.85
C HIS A 73 -9.78 -1.73 1.09
N GLY A 74 -10.01 -2.21 -0.12
CA GLY A 74 -9.00 -2.86 -0.96
C GLY A 74 -9.35 -4.31 -1.22
N GLU A 75 -9.27 -4.74 -2.47
CA GLU A 75 -9.61 -6.12 -2.87
C GLU A 75 -8.71 -7.13 -2.15
N LYS A 76 -7.40 -6.87 -2.09
CA LYS A 76 -6.46 -7.80 -1.45
C LYS A 76 -6.48 -7.64 0.05
N TRP A 77 -6.55 -6.40 0.53
CA TRP A 77 -6.72 -6.13 1.95
C TRP A 77 -7.96 -6.82 2.52
N GLN A 78 -9.12 -6.70 1.89
CA GLN A 78 -10.34 -7.36 2.36
C GLN A 78 -10.25 -8.87 2.27
N ALA A 79 -9.66 -9.43 1.21
CA ALA A 79 -9.46 -10.88 1.10
C ALA A 79 -8.60 -11.43 2.24
N ILE A 80 -7.50 -10.74 2.58
CA ILE A 80 -6.59 -11.14 3.66
C ILE A 80 -7.22 -10.88 5.03
N SER A 81 -7.79 -9.69 5.25
CA SER A 81 -8.39 -9.28 6.52
C SER A 81 -9.60 -10.14 6.91
N LYS A 82 -10.41 -10.57 5.94
CA LYS A 82 -11.55 -11.47 6.18
C LYS A 82 -11.16 -12.94 6.30
N ALA A 83 -9.92 -13.32 5.99
CA ALA A 83 -9.48 -14.69 6.19
C ALA A 83 -9.46 -15.01 7.68
N VAL A 84 -10.03 -16.16 8.07
CA VAL A 84 -10.21 -16.54 9.48
C VAL A 84 -8.88 -16.55 10.25
N GLU A 85 -7.80 -16.86 9.55
CA GLU A 85 -6.42 -16.91 10.06
C GLU A 85 -5.89 -15.54 10.46
N ASN A 86 -6.39 -14.46 9.84
CA ASN A 86 -5.90 -13.10 10.03
C ASN A 86 -6.86 -12.23 10.87
N ALA A 87 -8.02 -12.75 11.26
CA ALA A 87 -9.03 -11.99 12.01
C ALA A 87 -8.54 -11.44 13.37
N HIS A 88 -7.54 -12.09 13.97
CA HIS A 88 -6.92 -11.68 15.24
C HIS A 88 -5.51 -11.11 15.07
N GLN A 89 -5.05 -10.90 13.83
CA GLN A 89 -3.69 -10.42 13.56
C GLN A 89 -3.63 -8.89 13.56
N PRO A 90 -2.51 -8.30 14.00
CA PRO A 90 -2.33 -6.85 13.94
C PRO A 90 -2.24 -6.38 12.48
N ILE A 91 -2.60 -5.12 12.24
CA ILE A 91 -2.60 -4.48 10.91
C ILE A 91 -1.23 -4.59 10.23
N GLU A 92 -0.14 -4.55 11.00
CA GLU A 92 1.22 -4.74 10.48
C GLU A 92 1.41 -6.11 9.81
N VAL A 93 0.83 -7.16 10.38
CA VAL A 93 0.90 -8.52 9.82
C VAL A 93 0.00 -8.63 8.60
N ILE A 94 -1.21 -8.07 8.66
CA ILE A 94 -2.13 -8.01 7.52
C ILE A 94 -1.44 -7.30 6.35
N LEU A 95 -0.80 -6.15 6.60
CA LEU A 95 -0.05 -5.40 5.59
C LEU A 95 1.04 -6.26 4.95
N LYS A 96 1.88 -6.93 5.75
CA LYS A 96 2.93 -7.83 5.22
C LYS A 96 2.36 -8.98 4.39
N ARG A 97 1.20 -9.54 4.79
CA ARG A 97 0.50 -10.59 4.03
C ARG A 97 -0.01 -10.05 2.69
N VAL A 98 -0.62 -8.87 2.68
CA VAL A 98 -1.10 -8.22 1.45
C VAL A 98 0.07 -7.90 0.51
N VAL A 99 1.19 -7.38 1.03
CA VAL A 99 2.41 -7.13 0.24
C VAL A 99 2.93 -8.41 -0.42
N ASN A 100 2.91 -9.54 0.30
CA ASN A 100 3.32 -10.83 -0.22
C ASN A 100 2.35 -11.33 -1.31
N ALA A 101 1.04 -11.19 -1.10
CA ALA A 101 0.03 -11.50 -2.11
C ALA A 101 0.21 -10.67 -3.39
N LEU A 102 0.42 -9.36 -3.25
CA LEU A 102 0.70 -8.45 -4.38
C LEU A 102 1.99 -8.83 -5.12
N SER A 103 3.02 -9.24 -4.39
CA SER A 103 4.29 -9.67 -5.01
C SER A 103 4.14 -10.99 -5.78
N LYS A 104 3.28 -11.91 -5.31
CA LYS A 104 2.99 -13.14 -6.04
C LYS A 104 2.24 -12.90 -7.34
N GLU A 105 1.28 -11.98 -7.34
CA GLU A 105 0.53 -11.65 -8.56
C GLU A 105 1.37 -10.98 -9.62
N GLU A 106 2.22 -10.02 -9.27
CA GLU A 106 3.12 -9.40 -10.26
C GLU A 106 4.11 -10.40 -10.87
N ASN A 107 4.42 -11.48 -10.17
CA ASN A 107 5.29 -12.54 -10.68
C ASN A 107 4.53 -13.63 -11.46
N SER A 108 3.20 -13.59 -11.44
CA SER A 108 2.30 -14.54 -12.11
C SER A 108 1.61 -13.95 -13.35
N ALA A 109 1.88 -12.67 -13.65
CA ALA A 109 1.40 -11.93 -14.81
C ALA A 109 2.57 -11.66 -15.77
#